data_AF-A0A7W6H444-F1
#
_entry.id   AF-A0A7W6H444-F1
#
_cell.length_a   1.000
_cell.length_b   1.000
_cell.length_c   1.000
_cell.angle_alpha   90.00
_cell.angle_beta   90.00
_cell.angle_gamma   90.00
#
_symmetry.space_group_name_H-M   'P 1'
#
loop_
_entity.id
_entity.type
_entity.pdbx_description
1 polymer ?
#
loop_
_entity_poly.entity_id
_entity_poly.type
_entity_poly.pdbx_seq_one_letter_code
_entity_poly.pdbx_strand_id
1 'polypeptide(L)'
;MCRLLAYSGTPLFLEDLLIRPEGSLVSQSMAAREARTVVNGDGCGLGWYGERAEPGLYRGILPAWSDANLTSLCRQIRSKLFLAHVRAATSGGVSTSNCHPFAHGRQLFMHNGQIGDYALVRRRVEAMIPDALYPSRKGTCDSEAIFLAAIGRGVEADPIAAYGAILAEILALQGRSGEPVRFAAVHSDGARLFAFRWASDGQPPSLYSRVEDGNLLVASEPCGADAAGWQAIPSGSVLEANGTGAIYLRRFDPTALALASAARAA
;
A
#
# COMPACT_ATOMS: atom_id res chain seq x y z
N MET A 1 -6.04 12.35 -0.06
CA MET A 1 -5.10 11.25 -0.36
C MET A 1 -4.84 10.54 0.94
N CYS A 2 -5.05 9.22 0.97
CA CYS A 2 -4.98 8.38 2.17
C CYS A 2 -3.62 8.44 2.87
N ARG A 3 -3.56 7.99 4.12
CA ARG A 3 -2.30 7.79 4.86
C ARG A 3 -2.11 6.31 5.18
N LEU A 4 -0.87 5.86 5.18
CA LEU A 4 -0.51 4.47 5.46
C LEU A 4 0.72 4.38 6.36
N LEU A 5 0.82 3.28 7.10
CA LEU A 5 1.99 2.86 7.88
C LEU A 5 2.20 1.35 7.72
N ALA A 6 3.43 0.93 7.51
CA ALA A 6 3.83 -0.46 7.54
C ALA A 6 5.05 -0.65 8.42
N TYR A 7 5.14 -1.83 9.03
CA TYR A 7 6.23 -2.23 9.90
C TYR A 7 6.72 -3.62 9.50
N SER A 8 8.04 -3.83 9.56
CA SER A 8 8.69 -5.14 9.49
C SER A 8 9.89 -5.15 10.43
N GLY A 9 9.91 -6.04 11.42
CA GLY A 9 11.00 -6.10 12.40
C GLY A 9 10.67 -6.94 13.63
N THR A 10 11.28 -6.58 14.76
CA THR A 10 11.06 -7.23 16.06
C THR A 10 9.60 -7.09 16.51
N PRO A 11 8.90 -8.16 16.92
CA PRO A 11 7.50 -8.06 17.30
C PRO A 11 7.23 -6.99 18.38
N LEU A 12 6.35 -6.04 18.07
CA LEU A 12 5.89 -4.97 18.96
C LEU A 12 4.36 -4.86 18.96
N PHE A 13 3.79 -4.18 19.95
CA PHE A 13 2.35 -3.94 19.97
C PHE A 13 1.99 -2.86 18.96
N LEU A 14 0.92 -3.08 18.21
CA LEU A 14 0.51 -2.17 17.14
C LEU A 14 0.26 -0.74 17.65
N GLU A 15 -0.23 -0.57 18.88
CA GLU A 15 -0.44 0.74 19.49
C GLU A 15 0.84 1.58 19.62
N ASP A 16 2.02 0.96 19.73
CA ASP A 16 3.31 1.64 19.88
C ASP A 16 3.69 2.43 18.63
N LEU A 17 3.09 2.10 17.48
CA LEU A 17 3.29 2.81 16.21
C LEU A 17 2.04 3.52 15.72
N LEU A 18 0.86 2.94 15.94
CA LEU A 18 -0.39 3.42 15.35
C LEU A 18 -1.14 4.44 16.19
N ILE A 19 -0.92 4.47 17.51
CA ILE A 19 -1.69 5.30 18.43
C ILE A 19 -0.79 6.23 19.25
N ARG A 20 0.18 5.67 19.97
CA ARG A 20 1.00 6.39 20.97
C ARG A 20 1.90 7.48 20.40
N PRO A 21 2.56 7.32 19.25
CA PRO A 21 3.49 8.34 18.75
C PRO A 21 2.80 9.67 18.44
N GLU A 22 3.51 10.77 18.65
CA GLU A 22 3.08 12.06 18.13
C GLU A 22 2.99 12.01 16.60
N GLY A 23 1.88 12.49 16.04
CA GLY A 23 1.62 12.36 14.60
C GLY A 23 1.47 10.91 14.12
N SER A 24 1.03 10.00 15.00
CA SER A 24 0.70 8.60 14.64
C SER A 24 -0.33 8.51 13.50
N LEU A 25 -0.51 7.32 12.93
CA LEU A 25 -1.48 7.14 11.85
C LEU A 25 -2.91 7.53 12.28
N VAL A 26 -3.29 7.28 13.54
CA VAL A 26 -4.57 7.73 14.09
C VAL A 26 -4.60 9.26 14.19
N SER A 27 -3.54 9.93 14.64
CA SER A 27 -3.49 11.41 14.62
C SER A 27 -3.57 11.98 13.19
N GLN A 28 -2.86 11.37 12.23
CA GLN A 28 -2.88 11.75 10.80
C GLN A 28 -4.27 11.57 10.18
N SER A 29 -5.10 10.67 10.71
CA SER A 29 -6.48 10.54 10.22
C SER A 29 -7.33 11.77 10.54
N MET A 30 -7.03 12.52 11.60
CA MET A 30 -7.71 13.77 11.95
C MET A 30 -7.01 15.01 11.35
N ALA A 31 -5.68 15.00 11.25
CA ALA A 31 -4.89 16.16 10.85
C ALA A 31 -3.62 15.75 10.10
N ALA A 32 -3.77 15.25 8.87
CA ALA A 32 -2.65 14.96 7.99
C ALA A 32 -1.96 16.26 7.54
N ARG A 33 -0.61 16.28 7.59
CA ARG A 33 0.20 17.47 7.28
C ARG A 33 0.63 17.53 5.82
N GLU A 34 0.82 16.37 5.20
CA GLU A 34 1.32 16.27 3.81
C GLU A 34 0.30 15.64 2.85
N ALA A 35 -0.91 15.31 3.34
CA ALA A 35 -2.00 14.87 2.48
C ALA A 35 -2.69 16.04 1.78
N ARG A 36 -3.26 15.77 0.60
CA ARG A 36 -4.18 16.71 -0.09
C ARG A 36 -5.45 17.04 0.73
N THR A 37 -5.79 16.19 1.70
CA THR A 37 -6.99 16.31 2.54
C THR A 37 -6.54 16.24 3.99
N VAL A 38 -6.93 17.23 4.79
CA VAL A 38 -6.54 17.33 6.21
C VAL A 38 -7.10 16.16 7.02
N VAL A 39 -8.32 15.72 6.70
CA VAL A 39 -9.01 14.60 7.38
C VAL A 39 -9.06 13.38 6.46
N ASN A 40 -8.77 12.20 7.01
CA ASN A 40 -8.91 10.88 6.37
C ASN A 40 -9.93 10.05 7.19
N GLY A 41 -11.21 10.37 7.03
CA GLY A 41 -12.29 9.82 7.85
C GLY A 41 -13.13 8.73 7.19
N ASP A 42 -12.80 8.33 5.95
CA ASP A 42 -13.64 7.46 5.11
C ASP A 42 -13.36 5.97 5.29
N GLY A 43 -12.79 5.62 6.44
CA GLY A 43 -12.48 4.25 6.86
C GLY A 43 -11.05 4.04 7.31
N CYS A 44 -10.83 2.90 7.93
CA CYS A 44 -9.54 2.45 8.43
C CYS A 44 -9.39 0.94 8.21
N GLY A 45 -8.15 0.47 8.24
CA GLY A 45 -7.90 -0.96 8.26
C GLY A 45 -6.49 -1.31 8.67
N LEU A 46 -6.35 -2.58 9.04
CA LEU A 46 -5.18 -3.19 9.61
C LEU A 46 -5.07 -4.62 9.07
N GLY A 47 -3.89 -4.98 8.57
CA GLY A 47 -3.52 -6.36 8.26
C GLY A 47 -2.24 -6.71 9.01
N TRP A 48 -2.18 -7.88 9.65
CA TRP A 48 -1.01 -8.28 10.44
C TRP A 48 -0.70 -9.77 10.30
N TYR A 49 0.57 -10.13 10.36
CA TYR A 49 1.01 -11.52 10.39
C TYR A 49 1.23 -11.97 11.84
N GLY A 50 0.44 -12.93 12.28
CA GLY A 50 0.55 -13.58 13.58
C GLY A 50 1.18 -14.96 13.48
N GLU A 51 0.57 -15.95 14.12
CA GLU A 51 1.03 -17.34 14.11
C GLU A 51 0.64 -18.12 12.84
N ARG A 52 -0.32 -17.60 12.07
CA ARG A 52 -0.79 -18.20 10.82
C ARG A 52 -0.02 -17.66 9.63
N ALA A 53 -0.01 -18.43 8.54
CA ALA A 53 0.57 -18.00 7.27
C ALA A 53 -0.26 -16.87 6.63
N GLU A 54 -1.59 -16.96 6.74
CA GLU A 54 -2.50 -15.90 6.31
C GLU A 54 -2.53 -14.76 7.32
N PRO A 55 -2.57 -13.51 6.85
CA PRO A 55 -2.67 -12.34 7.72
C PRO A 55 -4.05 -12.26 8.38
N GLY A 56 -4.08 -11.80 9.63
CA GLY A 56 -5.30 -11.26 10.21
C GLY A 56 -5.68 -9.95 9.51
N LEU A 57 -6.98 -9.69 9.37
CA LEU A 57 -7.50 -8.51 8.67
C LEU A 57 -8.65 -7.87 9.43
N TYR A 58 -8.53 -6.57 9.70
CA TYR A 58 -9.59 -5.71 10.21
C TYR A 58 -9.79 -4.54 9.25
N ARG A 59 -11.04 -4.25 8.88
CA ARG A 59 -11.41 -3.10 8.06
C ARG A 59 -12.73 -2.52 8.55
N GLY A 60 -12.79 -1.21 8.67
CA GLY A 60 -13.97 -0.48 9.10
C GLY A 60 -14.18 0.77 8.27
N ILE A 61 -15.44 1.20 8.15
CA ILE A 61 -15.80 2.49 7.53
C ILE A 61 -15.79 3.65 8.54
N LEU A 62 -15.63 3.34 9.83
CA LEU A 62 -15.49 4.36 10.85
C LEU A 62 -14.12 5.04 10.74
N PRO A 63 -14.05 6.33 11.06
CA PRO A 63 -12.76 7.00 11.17
C PRO A 63 -11.93 6.39 12.30
N ALA A 64 -10.62 6.27 12.08
CA ALA A 64 -9.70 5.58 12.98
C ALA A 64 -9.70 6.17 14.41
N TRP A 65 -9.88 7.49 14.55
CA TRP A 65 -9.92 8.16 15.86
C TRP A 65 -11.15 7.82 16.71
N SER A 66 -12.23 7.33 16.08
CA SER A 66 -13.49 6.98 16.75
C SER A 66 -13.75 5.48 16.85
N ASP A 67 -12.89 4.65 16.25
CA ASP A 67 -13.08 3.21 16.22
C ASP A 67 -12.50 2.55 17.49
N ALA A 68 -13.36 2.27 18.46
CA ALA A 68 -13.00 1.61 19.71
C ALA A 68 -12.51 0.16 19.50
N ASN A 69 -12.98 -0.53 18.47
CA ASN A 69 -12.54 -1.89 18.16
C ASN A 69 -11.12 -1.86 17.61
N LEU A 70 -10.82 -0.93 16.69
CA LEU A 70 -9.46 -0.72 16.19
C LEU A 70 -8.50 -0.42 17.36
N THR A 71 -8.92 0.47 18.27
CA THR A 71 -8.12 0.82 19.46
C THR A 71 -7.85 -0.41 20.34
N SER A 72 -8.87 -1.22 20.59
CA SER A 72 -8.74 -2.46 21.37
C SER A 72 -7.78 -3.45 20.70
N LEU A 73 -7.91 -3.66 19.39
CA LEU A 73 -7.05 -4.54 18.60
C LEU A 73 -5.59 -4.08 18.65
N CYS A 74 -5.32 -2.78 18.45
CA CYS A 74 -3.96 -2.24 18.47
C CYS A 74 -3.26 -2.44 19.83
N ARG A 75 -4.00 -2.45 20.93
CA ARG A 75 -3.47 -2.69 22.29
C ARG A 75 -3.12 -4.15 22.57
N GLN A 76 -3.77 -5.08 21.88
CA GLN A 76 -3.66 -6.51 22.19
C GLN A 76 -2.82 -7.27 21.18
N ILE A 77 -2.77 -6.81 19.93
CA ILE A 77 -2.04 -7.49 18.87
C ILE A 77 -0.57 -7.08 18.91
N ARG A 78 0.29 -8.09 18.98
CA ARG A 78 1.74 -7.97 18.79
C ARG A 78 2.14 -8.62 17.47
N SER A 79 2.88 -7.92 16.62
CA SER A 79 3.27 -8.43 15.30
C SER A 79 4.67 -7.99 14.89
N LYS A 80 5.38 -8.89 14.18
CA LYS A 80 6.63 -8.57 13.47
C LYS A 80 6.40 -7.84 12.15
N LEU A 81 5.22 -7.98 11.55
CA LEU A 81 4.91 -7.40 10.25
C LEU A 81 3.42 -7.05 10.16
N PHE A 82 3.12 -5.78 9.91
CA PHE A 82 1.75 -5.33 9.71
C PHE A 82 1.68 -4.11 8.80
N LEU A 83 0.50 -3.93 8.20
CA LEU A 83 0.13 -2.83 7.33
C LEU A 83 -1.13 -2.17 7.90
N ALA A 84 -1.12 -0.85 8.03
CA ALA A 84 -2.24 -0.06 8.50
C ALA A 84 -2.51 1.11 7.56
N HIS A 85 -3.78 1.43 7.36
CA HIS A 85 -4.20 2.43 6.39
C HIS A 85 -5.44 3.18 6.86
N VAL A 86 -5.46 4.49 6.64
CA VAL A 86 -6.62 5.37 6.87
C VAL A 86 -7.01 6.04 5.57
N ARG A 87 -8.30 5.96 5.24
CA ARG A 87 -8.82 6.26 3.91
C ARG A 87 -9.36 7.69 3.84
N ALA A 88 -9.01 8.38 2.75
CA ALA A 88 -9.74 9.52 2.21
C ALA A 88 -10.24 9.11 0.83
N ALA A 89 -11.53 8.84 0.70
CA ALA A 89 -12.11 8.23 -0.49
C ALA A 89 -12.06 9.19 -1.68
N THR A 90 -11.14 8.96 -2.62
CA THR A 90 -11.08 9.66 -3.91
C THR A 90 -11.78 8.89 -5.03
N SER A 91 -11.83 7.56 -4.91
CA SER A 91 -12.53 6.66 -5.84
C SER A 91 -13.22 5.53 -5.07
N GLY A 92 -14.38 5.09 -5.59
CA GLY A 92 -15.25 4.11 -4.93
C GLY A 92 -15.97 4.67 -3.70
N GLY A 93 -17.19 4.18 -3.44
CA GLY A 93 -17.98 4.61 -2.28
C GLY A 93 -17.31 4.27 -0.93
N VAL A 94 -17.83 4.85 0.15
CA VAL A 94 -17.46 4.49 1.53
C VAL A 94 -18.04 3.10 1.82
N SER A 95 -17.19 2.08 1.73
CA SER A 95 -17.54 0.69 2.03
C SER A 95 -16.33 -0.04 2.60
N THR A 96 -16.57 -1.04 3.43
CA THR A 96 -15.51 -1.89 3.98
C THR A 96 -14.72 -2.60 2.87
N SER A 97 -15.39 -2.97 1.77
CA SER A 97 -14.75 -3.60 0.61
C SER A 97 -13.79 -2.69 -0.15
N ASN A 98 -13.89 -1.37 0.02
CA ASN A 98 -12.97 -0.40 -0.58
C ASN A 98 -11.88 0.07 0.40
N CYS A 99 -11.88 -0.43 1.63
CA CYS A 99 -10.87 -0.10 2.62
C CYS A 99 -9.66 -1.03 2.50
N HIS A 100 -8.46 -0.44 2.56
CA HIS A 100 -7.19 -1.15 2.64
C HIS A 100 -6.92 -1.65 4.08
N PRO A 101 -6.00 -2.61 4.27
CA PRO A 101 -5.31 -3.38 3.23
C PRO A 101 -6.22 -4.43 2.57
N PHE A 102 -5.87 -4.82 1.35
CA PHE A 102 -6.44 -5.97 0.64
C PHE A 102 -5.62 -7.22 0.94
N ALA A 103 -6.28 -8.37 0.97
CA ALA A 103 -5.65 -9.65 1.25
C ALA A 103 -6.07 -10.72 0.24
N HIS A 104 -5.14 -11.57 -0.17
CA HIS A 104 -5.40 -12.78 -0.95
C HIS A 104 -4.37 -13.85 -0.58
N GLY A 105 -4.81 -14.97 0.00
CA GLY A 105 -3.91 -15.95 0.60
C GLY A 105 -3.01 -15.29 1.66
N ARG A 106 -1.69 -15.43 1.51
CA ARG A 106 -0.71 -14.78 2.38
C ARG A 106 -0.34 -13.35 1.96
N GLN A 107 -0.92 -12.81 0.89
CA GLN A 107 -0.51 -11.53 0.33
C GLN A 107 -1.32 -10.40 0.97
N LEU A 108 -0.66 -9.36 1.49
CA LEU A 108 -1.26 -8.09 1.87
C LEU A 108 -0.83 -6.98 0.92
N PHE A 109 -1.76 -6.06 0.63
CA PHE A 109 -1.49 -4.89 -0.20
C PHE A 109 -2.26 -3.66 0.26
N MET A 110 -1.59 -2.52 0.28
CA MET A 110 -2.24 -1.22 0.43
C MET A 110 -1.68 -0.18 -0.53
N HIS A 111 -2.51 0.78 -0.93
CA HIS A 111 -2.20 1.73 -1.98
C HIS A 111 -2.77 3.10 -1.66
N ASN A 112 -1.90 4.09 -1.59
CA ASN A 112 -2.23 5.50 -1.58
C ASN A 112 -1.86 6.09 -2.95
N GLY A 113 -2.88 6.44 -3.72
CA GLY A 113 -2.71 6.91 -5.08
C GLY A 113 -4.00 6.82 -5.87
N GLN A 114 -3.88 6.79 -7.18
CA GLN A 114 -5.02 6.69 -8.09
C GLN A 114 -4.58 6.18 -9.45
N ILE A 115 -5.49 5.50 -10.16
CA ILE A 115 -5.48 5.48 -11.63
C ILE A 115 -6.27 6.71 -12.10
N GLY A 116 -5.63 7.61 -12.83
CA GLY A 116 -6.33 8.76 -13.41
C GLY A 116 -7.45 8.33 -14.36
N ASP A 117 -8.57 9.05 -14.37
CA ASP A 117 -9.74 8.72 -15.19
C ASP A 117 -10.21 7.26 -15.05
N TYR A 118 -10.06 6.68 -13.84
CA TYR A 118 -10.31 5.25 -13.62
C TYR A 118 -11.67 4.79 -14.17
N ALA A 119 -12.72 5.60 -14.06
CA ALA A 119 -14.04 5.26 -14.60
C ALA A 119 -14.04 4.92 -16.11
N LEU A 120 -13.16 5.55 -16.91
CA LEU A 120 -13.05 5.35 -18.36
C LEU A 120 -12.25 4.08 -18.70
N VAL A 121 -11.31 3.68 -17.84
CA VAL A 121 -10.44 2.51 -18.06
C VAL A 121 -10.83 1.30 -17.22
N ARG A 122 -11.73 1.45 -16.24
CA ARG A 122 -12.07 0.45 -15.23
C ARG A 122 -12.35 -0.93 -15.80
N ARG A 123 -13.22 -1.03 -16.82
CA ARG A 123 -13.56 -2.32 -17.43
C ARG A 123 -12.32 -3.03 -18.00
N ARG A 124 -11.42 -2.28 -18.63
CA ARG A 124 -10.19 -2.81 -19.22
C ARG A 124 -9.17 -3.15 -18.14
N VAL A 125 -9.13 -2.37 -17.06
CA VAL A 125 -8.29 -2.68 -15.90
C VAL A 125 -8.75 -3.95 -15.18
N GLU A 126 -10.06 -4.09 -14.94
CA GLU A 126 -10.64 -5.27 -14.31
C GLU A 126 -10.50 -6.52 -15.20
N ALA A 127 -10.44 -6.37 -16.53
CA ALA A 127 -10.16 -7.48 -17.45
C ALA A 127 -8.74 -8.05 -17.35
N MET A 128 -7.81 -7.36 -16.68
CA MET A 128 -6.49 -7.90 -16.36
C MET A 128 -6.53 -8.92 -15.19
N ILE A 129 -7.65 -8.99 -14.46
CA ILE A 129 -7.83 -9.94 -13.37
C ILE A 129 -8.23 -11.29 -13.99
N PRO A 130 -7.46 -12.38 -13.78
CA PRO A 130 -7.84 -13.69 -14.28
C PRO A 130 -9.20 -14.15 -13.76
N ASP A 131 -9.96 -14.90 -14.57
CA ASP A 131 -11.29 -15.39 -14.23
C ASP A 131 -11.33 -16.13 -12.89
N ALA A 132 -10.29 -16.93 -12.59
CA ALA A 132 -10.18 -17.66 -11.32
C ALA A 132 -10.05 -16.74 -10.09
N LEU A 133 -9.53 -15.53 -10.26
CA LEU A 133 -9.36 -14.53 -9.20
C LEU A 133 -10.51 -13.52 -9.15
N TYR A 134 -11.27 -13.35 -10.24
CA TYR A 134 -12.36 -12.39 -10.32
C TYR A 134 -13.42 -12.52 -9.21
N PRO A 135 -13.80 -13.73 -8.73
CA PRO A 135 -14.70 -13.87 -7.57
C PRO A 135 -14.19 -13.21 -6.27
N SER A 136 -12.88 -12.95 -6.18
CA SER A 136 -12.25 -12.27 -5.04
C SER A 136 -12.40 -10.75 -5.10
N ARG A 137 -12.81 -10.17 -6.24
CA ARG A 137 -13.10 -8.74 -6.39
C ARG A 137 -14.37 -8.37 -5.62
N LYS A 138 -14.23 -7.64 -4.51
CA LYS A 138 -15.38 -7.24 -3.66
C LYS A 138 -15.67 -5.75 -3.69
N GLY A 139 -14.65 -4.94 -3.85
CA GLY A 139 -14.73 -3.49 -3.96
C GLY A 139 -14.87 -3.02 -5.40
N THR A 140 -14.86 -1.70 -5.54
CA THR A 140 -14.94 -0.99 -6.81
C THR A 140 -13.78 -0.02 -7.03
N CYS A 141 -12.88 0.12 -6.05
CA CYS A 141 -11.69 0.97 -6.16
C CYS A 141 -10.65 0.39 -7.14
N ASP A 142 -9.81 1.26 -7.69
CA ASP A 142 -8.66 0.89 -8.52
C ASP A 142 -7.65 -0.01 -7.80
N SER A 143 -7.47 0.22 -6.50
CA SER A 143 -6.43 -0.37 -5.68
C SER A 143 -6.56 -1.89 -5.57
N GLU A 144 -7.78 -2.42 -5.36
CA GLU A 144 -8.01 -3.87 -5.35
C GLU A 144 -7.95 -4.46 -6.76
N ALA A 145 -8.29 -3.71 -7.81
CA ALA A 145 -8.12 -4.17 -9.18
C ALA A 145 -6.62 -4.34 -9.53
N ILE A 146 -5.78 -3.36 -9.18
CA ILE A 146 -4.32 -3.46 -9.29
C ILE A 146 -3.80 -4.68 -8.53
N PHE A 147 -4.25 -4.87 -7.28
CA PHE A 147 -3.80 -5.98 -6.45
C PHE A 147 -4.13 -7.34 -7.07
N LEU A 148 -5.39 -7.58 -7.43
CA LEU A 148 -5.82 -8.88 -7.99
C LEU A 148 -5.20 -9.16 -9.36
N ALA A 149 -5.02 -8.13 -10.19
CA ALA A 149 -4.30 -8.27 -11.46
C ALA A 149 -2.82 -8.61 -11.23
N ALA A 150 -2.17 -8.00 -10.21
CA ALA A 150 -0.79 -8.33 -9.85
C ALA A 150 -0.65 -9.74 -9.27
N ILE A 151 -1.62 -10.22 -8.49
CA ILE A 151 -1.69 -11.63 -8.05
C ILE A 151 -1.69 -12.54 -9.27
N GLY A 152 -2.57 -12.27 -10.25
CA GLY A 152 -2.63 -13.00 -11.52
C GLY A 152 -1.35 -12.94 -12.35
N ARG A 153 -0.55 -11.88 -12.19
CA ARG A 153 0.74 -11.68 -12.85
C ARG A 153 1.92 -12.33 -12.11
N GLY A 154 1.69 -12.97 -10.96
CA GLY A 154 2.72 -13.69 -10.22
C GLY A 154 3.47 -12.85 -9.19
N VAL A 155 2.78 -11.93 -8.51
CA VAL A 155 3.37 -11.11 -7.42
C VAL A 155 4.11 -11.96 -6.38
N GLU A 156 3.72 -13.21 -6.14
CA GLU A 156 4.37 -14.07 -5.16
C GLU A 156 5.84 -14.36 -5.50
N ALA A 157 6.15 -14.50 -6.80
CA ALA A 157 7.49 -14.74 -7.28
C ALA A 157 8.30 -13.43 -7.36
N ASP A 158 7.74 -12.42 -8.05
CA ASP A 158 8.40 -11.15 -8.28
C ASP A 158 7.39 -9.98 -8.20
N PRO A 159 7.23 -9.36 -7.02
CA PRO A 159 6.33 -8.22 -6.86
C PRO A 159 6.70 -7.03 -7.74
N ILE A 160 8.00 -6.80 -7.96
CA ILE A 160 8.50 -5.64 -8.72
C ILE A 160 8.09 -5.80 -10.19
N ALA A 161 8.33 -6.97 -10.77
CA ALA A 161 7.91 -7.26 -12.14
C ALA A 161 6.39 -7.27 -12.29
N ALA A 162 5.66 -7.89 -11.35
CA ALA A 162 4.20 -7.99 -11.41
C ALA A 162 3.53 -6.61 -11.40
N TYR A 163 3.84 -5.76 -10.41
CA TYR A 163 3.29 -4.40 -10.35
C TYR A 163 3.79 -3.53 -11.50
N GLY A 164 5.06 -3.66 -11.91
CA GLY A 164 5.60 -2.94 -13.06
C GLY A 164 4.83 -3.24 -14.35
N ALA A 165 4.52 -4.50 -14.63
CA ALA A 165 3.74 -4.91 -15.80
C ALA A 165 2.30 -4.37 -15.76
N ILE A 166 1.61 -4.47 -14.62
CA ILE A 166 0.25 -3.95 -14.47
C ILE A 166 0.21 -2.43 -14.67
N LEU A 167 1.14 -1.69 -14.07
CA LEU A 167 1.19 -0.24 -14.24
C LEU A 167 1.52 0.16 -15.68
N ALA A 168 2.42 -0.55 -16.37
CA ALA A 168 2.72 -0.30 -17.78
C ALA A 168 1.50 -0.53 -18.68
N GLU A 169 0.72 -1.58 -18.42
CA GLU A 169 -0.52 -1.86 -19.16
C GLU A 169 -1.58 -0.78 -18.89
N ILE A 170 -1.72 -0.31 -17.65
CA ILE A 170 -2.61 0.83 -17.31
C ILE A 170 -2.21 2.09 -18.08
N LEU A 171 -0.91 2.41 -18.15
CA LEU A 171 -0.42 3.57 -18.89
C LEU A 171 -0.75 3.46 -20.38
N ALA A 172 -0.58 2.28 -20.97
CA ALA A 172 -0.94 2.03 -22.36
C ALA A 172 -2.46 2.22 -22.61
N LEU A 173 -3.31 1.84 -21.64
CA LEU A 173 -4.76 2.01 -21.72
C LEU A 173 -5.22 3.48 -21.63
N GLN A 174 -4.52 4.31 -20.84
CA GLN A 174 -4.82 5.74 -20.69
C GLN A 174 -4.32 6.59 -21.86
N GLY A 175 -3.24 6.19 -22.52
CA GLY A 175 -2.60 6.98 -23.58
C GLY A 175 -1.96 8.27 -23.04
N ARG A 176 -1.76 9.27 -23.91
CA ARG A 176 -0.95 10.48 -23.60
C ARG A 176 -1.71 11.58 -22.85
N SER A 177 -3.03 11.46 -22.68
CA SER A 177 -3.90 12.55 -22.21
C SER A 177 -4.68 12.22 -20.93
N GLY A 178 -4.44 11.05 -20.32
CA GLY A 178 -5.11 10.67 -19.08
C GLY A 178 -4.54 11.41 -17.87
N GLU A 179 -5.37 11.54 -16.83
CA GLU A 179 -4.89 11.97 -15.52
C GLU A 179 -3.75 11.06 -15.00
N PRO A 180 -2.83 11.58 -14.15
CA PRO A 180 -1.68 10.81 -13.70
C PRO A 180 -2.03 9.54 -12.93
N VAL A 181 -1.26 8.48 -13.17
CA VAL A 181 -1.21 7.31 -12.27
C VAL A 181 -0.27 7.62 -11.13
N ARG A 182 -0.73 7.41 -9.91
CA ARG A 182 0.04 7.61 -8.68
C ARG A 182 0.04 6.31 -7.91
N PHE A 183 1.22 5.85 -7.51
CA PHE A 183 1.43 4.55 -6.90
C PHE A 183 2.42 4.66 -5.73
N ALA A 184 1.92 5.09 -4.57
CA ALA A 184 2.59 4.87 -3.30
C ALA A 184 1.93 3.66 -2.63
N ALA A 185 2.59 2.51 -2.63
CA ALA A 185 1.98 1.25 -2.23
C ALA A 185 2.91 0.41 -1.37
N VAL A 186 2.33 -0.43 -0.51
CA VAL A 186 3.06 -1.44 0.25
C VAL A 186 2.46 -2.81 -0.01
N HIS A 187 3.31 -3.77 -0.34
CA HIS A 187 2.98 -5.17 -0.51
C HIS A 187 3.80 -6.02 0.48
N SER A 188 3.22 -7.09 1.00
CA SER A 188 3.95 -8.07 1.81
C SER A 188 3.34 -9.45 1.71
N ASP A 189 4.19 -10.48 1.80
CA ASP A 189 3.82 -11.90 1.90
C ASP A 189 4.00 -12.48 3.32
N GLY A 190 4.30 -11.63 4.31
CA GLY A 190 4.57 -12.00 5.70
C GLY A 190 6.05 -12.26 6.02
N ALA A 191 6.91 -12.34 5.01
CA ALA A 191 8.36 -12.46 5.16
C ALA A 191 9.10 -11.29 4.51
N ARG A 192 8.64 -10.84 3.34
CA ARG A 192 9.17 -9.70 2.59
C ARG A 192 8.19 -8.54 2.64
N LEU A 193 8.72 -7.32 2.60
CA LEU A 193 7.94 -6.09 2.49
C LEU A 193 8.49 -5.25 1.35
N PHE A 194 7.62 -4.77 0.47
CA PHE A 194 7.94 -3.92 -0.67
C PHE A 194 7.17 -2.62 -0.56
N ALA A 195 7.87 -1.49 -0.53
CA ALA A 195 7.30 -0.15 -0.53
C ALA A 195 7.65 0.59 -1.82
N PHE A 196 6.66 0.77 -2.68
CA PHE A 196 6.78 1.42 -3.98
C PHE A 196 6.44 2.91 -3.86
N ARG A 197 7.23 3.77 -4.51
CA ARG A 197 6.91 5.19 -4.66
C ARG A 197 7.14 5.65 -6.09
N TRP A 198 6.06 5.76 -6.87
CA TRP A 198 6.14 6.11 -8.29
C TRP A 198 4.88 6.86 -8.76
N ALA A 199 5.03 7.72 -9.77
CA ALA A 199 3.92 8.33 -10.49
C ALA A 199 4.32 8.65 -11.93
N SER A 200 3.33 8.63 -12.83
CA SER A 200 3.54 8.90 -14.27
C SER A 200 3.92 10.34 -14.57
N ASP A 201 3.57 11.28 -13.69
CA ASP A 201 3.89 12.72 -13.77
C ASP A 201 5.15 13.10 -12.96
N GLY A 202 5.84 12.12 -12.37
CA GLY A 202 6.97 12.34 -11.48
C GLY A 202 6.60 12.91 -10.10
N GLN A 203 5.31 13.04 -9.77
CA GLN A 203 4.80 13.61 -8.52
C GLN A 203 4.05 12.57 -7.67
N PRO A 204 4.73 11.51 -7.18
CA PRO A 204 4.09 10.50 -6.36
C PRO A 204 3.68 11.05 -4.99
N PRO A 205 2.66 10.46 -4.35
CA PRO A 205 2.36 10.72 -2.95
C PRO A 205 3.61 10.53 -2.08
N SER A 206 3.67 11.25 -0.96
CA SER A 206 4.77 11.13 -0.02
C SER A 206 4.82 9.73 0.59
N LEU A 207 6.04 9.23 0.75
CA LEU A 207 6.34 7.96 1.39
C LEU A 207 7.76 8.04 1.94
N TYR A 208 7.90 7.73 3.21
CA TYR A 208 9.13 7.78 3.98
C TYR A 208 9.44 6.41 4.55
N SER A 209 10.72 6.16 4.79
CA SER A 209 11.19 5.00 5.53
C SER A 209 12.05 5.45 6.70
N ARG A 210 11.99 4.69 7.79
CA ARG A 210 12.96 4.75 8.89
C ARG A 210 13.47 3.36 9.16
N VAL A 211 14.79 3.23 9.27
CA VAL A 211 15.47 1.97 9.57
C VAL A 211 16.23 2.14 10.87
N GLU A 212 15.91 1.33 11.86
CA GLU A 212 16.50 1.41 13.19
C GLU A 212 16.57 0.01 13.80
N ASP A 213 17.77 -0.42 14.22
CA ASP A 213 18.02 -1.73 14.83
C ASP A 213 17.44 -2.92 14.04
N GLY A 214 17.55 -2.86 12.70
CA GLY A 214 17.03 -3.89 11.80
C GLY A 214 15.52 -3.86 11.60
N ASN A 215 14.80 -2.91 12.21
CA ASN A 215 13.39 -2.68 12.00
C ASN A 215 13.17 -1.68 10.87
N LEU A 216 12.29 -2.02 9.93
CA LEU A 216 11.82 -1.11 8.89
C LEU A 216 10.44 -0.56 9.24
N LEU A 217 10.34 0.76 9.24
CA LEU A 217 9.10 1.52 9.21
C LEU A 217 8.93 2.16 7.84
N VAL A 218 7.73 2.11 7.30
CA VAL A 218 7.33 2.85 6.10
C VAL A 218 6.06 3.62 6.43
N ALA A 219 6.02 4.92 6.17
CA ALA A 219 4.84 5.73 6.44
C ALA A 219 4.64 6.80 5.38
N SER A 220 3.40 7.24 5.20
CA SER A 220 3.13 8.38 4.31
C SER A 220 3.71 9.70 4.83
N GLU A 221 3.82 9.84 6.15
CA GLU A 221 4.38 11.01 6.82
C GLU A 221 5.22 10.56 8.00
N PRO A 222 6.33 11.24 8.31
CA PRO A 222 7.11 10.98 9.53
C PRO A 222 6.22 11.07 10.78
N CYS A 223 6.41 10.13 11.70
CA CYS A 223 5.74 10.09 13.00
C CYS A 223 6.71 9.77 14.13
N GLY A 224 6.30 10.10 15.36
CA GLY A 224 7.13 10.02 16.56
C GLY A 224 8.04 11.23 16.77
N ALA A 225 8.71 11.24 17.92
CA ALA A 225 9.54 12.38 18.36
C ALA A 225 10.81 12.58 17.50
N ASP A 226 11.35 11.51 16.93
CA ASP A 226 12.49 11.57 16.03
C ASP A 226 12.04 11.64 14.56
N ALA A 227 11.62 12.82 14.13
CA ALA A 227 11.36 13.11 12.73
C ALA A 227 12.63 13.05 11.87
N ALA A 228 13.83 13.22 12.46
CA ALA A 228 15.09 13.27 11.73
C ALA A 228 15.55 11.89 11.23
N GLY A 229 15.14 10.81 11.90
CA GLY A 229 15.40 9.43 11.45
C GLY A 229 14.64 9.02 10.18
N TRP A 230 13.63 9.78 9.75
CA TRP A 230 12.85 9.47 8.56
C TRP A 230 13.50 9.99 7.28
N GLN A 231 13.58 9.13 6.26
CA GLN A 231 14.10 9.47 4.95
C GLN A 231 13.00 9.30 3.89
N ALA A 232 12.86 10.27 3.00
CA ALA A 232 11.94 10.14 1.88
C ALA A 232 12.41 9.02 0.95
N ILE A 233 11.54 8.05 0.66
CA ILE A 233 11.82 7.04 -0.35
C ILE A 233 11.89 7.77 -1.70
N PRO A 234 12.95 7.66 -2.52
CA PRO A 234 13.05 8.40 -3.77
C PRO A 234 11.90 8.11 -4.76
N SER A 235 11.51 9.12 -5.54
CA SER A 235 10.53 8.90 -6.63
C SER A 235 11.09 7.94 -7.67
N GLY A 236 10.26 7.02 -8.17
CA GLY A 236 10.68 6.00 -9.12
C GLY A 236 11.55 4.91 -8.50
N SER A 237 11.25 4.55 -7.24
CA SER A 237 11.97 3.50 -6.53
C SER A 237 11.03 2.56 -5.79
N VAL A 238 11.57 1.40 -5.42
CA VAL A 238 10.99 0.43 -4.51
C VAL A 238 12.00 0.10 -3.42
N LEU A 239 11.55 0.21 -2.18
CA LEU A 239 12.29 -0.26 -1.01
C LEU A 239 11.82 -1.68 -0.68
N GLU A 240 12.75 -2.62 -0.54
CA GLU A 240 12.50 -4.02 -0.22
C GLU A 240 13.18 -4.35 1.10
N ALA A 241 12.42 -4.84 2.09
CA ALA A 241 12.96 -5.58 3.22
C ALA A 241 12.75 -7.07 2.98
N ASN A 242 13.83 -7.84 3.02
CA ASN A 242 13.75 -9.29 2.91
C ASN A 242 13.50 -9.96 4.28
N GLY A 243 13.28 -11.28 4.28
CA GLY A 243 13.03 -12.04 5.50
C GLY A 243 14.21 -12.13 6.48
N THR A 244 15.39 -11.61 6.12
CA THR A 244 16.58 -11.55 6.99
C THR A 244 16.81 -10.15 7.58
N GLY A 245 15.92 -9.19 7.30
CA GLY A 245 16.06 -7.80 7.74
C GLY A 245 17.00 -6.95 6.87
N ALA A 246 17.52 -7.48 5.77
CA ALA A 246 18.30 -6.68 4.83
C ALA A 246 17.36 -5.83 3.97
N ILE A 247 17.77 -4.58 3.76
CA ILE A 247 16.96 -3.56 3.10
C ILE A 247 17.67 -3.13 1.81
N TYR A 248 16.93 -3.14 0.70
CA TYR A 248 17.41 -2.81 -0.62
C TYR A 248 16.57 -1.69 -1.21
N LEU A 249 17.22 -0.67 -1.77
CA LEU A 249 16.56 0.34 -2.59
C LEU A 249 16.86 0.04 -4.06
N ARG A 250 15.81 -0.12 -4.87
CA ARG A 250 15.93 -0.40 -6.31
C ARG A 250 15.16 0.63 -7.12
N ARG A 251 15.62 0.87 -8.34
CA ARG A 251 14.85 1.66 -9.32
C ARG A 251 13.56 0.92 -9.68
N PHE A 252 12.46 1.65 -9.74
CA PHE A 252 11.15 1.16 -10.17
C PHE A 252 10.60 2.07 -11.26
N ASP A 253 10.53 1.53 -12.47
CA ASP A 253 10.05 2.23 -13.66
C ASP A 253 9.24 1.26 -14.51
N PRO A 254 7.89 1.32 -14.43
CA PRO A 254 7.01 0.44 -15.18
C PRO A 254 7.30 0.40 -16.68
N THR A 255 7.66 1.54 -17.28
CA THR A 255 7.91 1.62 -18.72
C THR A 255 9.20 0.92 -19.13
N ALA A 256 10.27 1.08 -18.34
CA ALA A 256 11.53 0.39 -18.58
C ALA A 256 11.41 -1.13 -18.34
N LEU A 257 10.65 -1.54 -17.32
CA LEU A 257 10.41 -2.95 -17.00
C LEU A 257 9.64 -3.66 -18.14
N ALA A 258 8.63 -3.01 -18.71
CA ALA A 258 7.87 -3.56 -19.83
C ALA A 258 8.75 -3.79 -21.07
N LEU A 259 9.62 -2.83 -21.41
CA LEU A 259 10.57 -2.97 -22.52
C LEU A 259 11.55 -4.12 -22.30
N ALA A 260 12.08 -4.27 -21.08
CA ALA A 260 13.00 -5.36 -20.74
C ALA A 260 12.32 -6.73 -20.81
N SER A 261 11.04 -6.83 -20.42
CA SER A 261 10.28 -8.08 -20.53
C SER A 261 10.01 -8.45 -21.99
N ALA A 262 9.64 -7.48 -22.84
CA ALA A 262 9.42 -7.72 -24.26
C ALA A 262 10.69 -8.20 -24.97
N ALA A 263 11.84 -7.62 -24.64
CA ALA A 263 13.14 -8.02 -25.20
C ALA A 263 13.58 -9.43 -24.80
N ARG A 264 13.11 -9.98 -23.66
CA ARG A 264 13.41 -11.36 -23.23
C ARG A 264 12.50 -12.40 -23.87
N ALA A 265 11.36 -11.99 -24.42
CA ALA A 265 10.37 -12.88 -25.03
C ALA A 265 10.51 -12.98 -26.56
N ALA A 266 11.33 -12.13 -27.17
CA ALA A 266 11.68 -12.12 -28.59
C ALA A 266 12.98 -12.89 -28.85
#